data_AF-A0A7H4M9V7-F1
#
_entry.id   AF-A0A7H4M9V7-F1
#
_cell.length_a   1.000
_cell.length_b   1.000
_cell.length_c   1.000
_cell.angle_alpha   90.00
_cell.angle_beta   90.00
_cell.angle_gamma   90.00
#
_symmetry.space_group_name_H-M   'P 1'
#
loop_
_entity.id
_entity.type
_entity.pdbx_description
1 polymer ?
#
loop_
_entity_poly.entity_id
_entity_poly.type
_entity_poly.pdbx_seq_one_letter_code
_entity_poly.pdbx_strand_id
1 'polypeptide(L)'
;MGPLTGFAMNPARDIGPKAFAWLAGWGDVAFTGGKDIPYFLVPLCAPVVGAALGAFSYRKLIGRHLPCDTCVEEEQQSPSSSTTQHKASL
;
A
#
# COMPACT_ATOMS: atom_id res chain seq x y z
N MET A 1 -5.69 19.09 12.63
CA MET A 1 -4.51 18.25 12.90
C MET A 1 -4.98 16.98 13.58
N GLY A 2 -4.51 15.80 13.14
CA GLY A 2 -4.87 14.52 13.76
C GLY A 2 -4.20 14.36 15.12
N PRO A 3 -4.91 14.54 16.25
CA PRO A 3 -4.27 14.80 17.55
C PRO A 3 -3.44 13.63 18.09
N LEU A 4 -3.68 12.41 17.59
CA LEU A 4 -3.03 11.20 18.08
C LEU A 4 -1.73 10.88 17.34
N THR A 5 -1.75 10.88 16.00
CA THR A 5 -0.63 10.36 15.17
C THR A 5 -0.32 11.21 13.93
N GLY A 6 -0.94 12.39 13.79
CA GLY A 6 -0.70 13.27 12.64
C GLY A 6 -1.26 12.79 11.29
N PHE A 7 -2.10 11.74 11.28
CA PHE A 7 -2.68 11.14 10.07
C PHE A 7 -1.63 10.72 9.02
N ALA A 8 -0.62 9.98 9.48
CA ALA A 8 0.47 9.45 8.67
C ALA A 8 0.07 8.36 7.64
N MET A 9 -1.18 8.33 7.17
CA MET A 9 -1.84 7.26 6.39
C MET A 9 -1.16 6.85 5.07
N ASN A 10 -0.01 7.43 4.74
CA ASN A 10 0.81 7.08 3.59
C ASN A 10 2.28 6.91 4.04
N PRO A 11 2.86 5.70 3.87
CA PRO A 11 4.25 5.44 4.25
C PRO A 11 5.28 6.38 3.62
N ALA A 12 5.12 6.71 2.32
CA ALA A 12 6.04 7.61 1.61
C ALA A 12 5.97 9.06 2.12
N ARG A 13 4.77 9.50 2.51
CA ARG A 13 4.51 10.83 3.09
C ARG A 13 5.16 11.02 4.46
N ASP A 14 5.51 9.93 5.13
CA ASP A 14 6.18 9.95 6.43
C ASP A 14 7.69 9.66 6.32
N ILE A 15 8.09 8.61 5.58
CA ILE A 15 9.51 8.22 5.47
C ILE A 15 10.35 9.27 4.73
N GLY A 16 9.85 9.83 3.62
CA GLY A 16 10.61 10.81 2.84
C GLY A 16 11.04 12.01 3.67
N PRO A 17 10.10 12.72 4.32
CA PRO A 17 10.44 13.84 5.21
C PRO A 17 11.31 13.43 6.41
N LYS A 18 11.15 12.21 6.96
CA LYS A 18 12.00 11.70 8.05
C LYS A 18 13.44 11.46 7.63
N ALA A 19 13.65 10.86 6.46
CA ALA A 19 14.98 10.66 5.89
C ALA A 19 15.67 12.01 5.63
N PHE A 20 14.92 12.99 5.09
CA PHE A 20 15.42 14.35 4.96
C PHE A 20 15.81 14.96 6.31
N ALA A 21 14.95 14.88 7.32
CA ALA A 21 15.25 15.41 8.65
C ALA A 21 16.50 14.75 9.27
N TRP A 22 16.65 13.44 9.11
CA TRP A 22 17.83 12.70 9.55
C TRP A 22 19.11 13.24 8.89
N LEU A 23 19.09 13.42 7.56
CA LEU A 23 20.20 14.03 6.80
C LEU A 23 20.45 15.50 7.16
N ALA A 24 19.40 16.24 7.53
CA ALA A 24 19.46 17.63 7.97
C ALA A 24 19.99 17.80 9.41
N GLY A 25 20.56 16.73 10.00
CA GLY A 25 21.23 16.78 11.29
C GLY A 25 20.34 16.53 12.50
N TRP A 26 19.08 16.13 12.32
CA TRP A 26 18.26 15.70 13.45
C TRP A 26 18.72 14.36 14.03
N GLY A 27 19.45 13.56 13.25
CA GLY A 27 19.93 12.25 13.69
C GLY A 27 18.79 11.29 14.03
N ASP A 28 19.04 10.32 14.91
CA ASP A 28 18.15 9.17 15.12
C ASP A 28 16.77 9.54 15.67
N VAL A 29 16.61 10.72 16.27
CA VAL A 29 15.30 11.21 16.74
C VAL A 29 14.30 11.38 15.59
N ALA A 30 14.77 11.61 14.36
CA ALA A 30 13.91 11.72 13.18
C ALA A 30 13.10 10.42 12.92
N PHE A 31 13.72 9.27 13.17
CA PHE A 31 13.12 7.96 12.99
C PHE A 31 12.52 7.39 14.29
N THR A 32 13.17 7.60 15.43
CA THR A 32 12.69 7.04 16.71
C THR A 32 11.56 7.86 17.32
N GLY A 33 11.53 9.17 17.10
CA GLY A 33 10.65 10.09 17.81
C GLY A 33 10.94 10.20 19.30
N GLY A 34 12.16 9.83 19.74
CA GLY A 34 12.54 9.84 21.16
C GLY A 34 11.87 8.75 22.00
N LYS A 35 11.44 7.66 21.37
CA LYS A 35 10.82 6.49 22.00
C LYS A 35 11.78 5.30 21.93
N ASP A 36 11.65 4.36 22.88
CA ASP A 36 12.42 3.11 22.89
C ASP A 36 12.18 2.27 21.64
N ILE A 37 10.91 2.22 21.19
CA ILE A 37 10.52 1.57 19.95
C ILE A 37 10.53 2.62 18.84
N PRO A 38 11.26 2.39 17.73
CA PRO A 38 11.42 3.40 16.71
C PRO A 38 10.08 3.70 16.01
N TYR A 39 9.59 4.92 16.19
CA TYR A 39 8.23 5.28 15.80
C TYR A 39 7.96 5.24 14.29
N PHE A 40 8.98 5.40 13.43
CA PHE A 40 8.81 5.34 11.98
C PHE A 40 8.17 4.03 11.47
N LEU A 41 8.28 2.95 12.24
CA LEU A 41 7.64 1.66 11.93
C LEU A 41 6.12 1.77 11.90
N VAL A 42 5.52 2.64 12.72
CA VAL A 42 4.07 2.79 12.80
C VAL A 42 3.51 3.42 11.52
N PRO A 43 3.96 4.61 11.06
CA PRO A 43 3.61 5.17 9.76
C PRO A 43 3.97 4.29 8.55
N LEU A 44 4.95 3.40 8.68
CA LEU A 44 5.33 2.50 7.60
C LEU A 44 4.37 1.31 7.50
N CYS A 45 4.18 0.57 8.58
CA CYS A 45 3.49 -0.72 8.53
C CYS A 45 1.97 -0.58 8.72
N ALA A 46 1.53 0.28 9.64
CA ALA A 46 0.11 0.38 9.99
C ALA A 46 -0.77 0.84 8.81
N PRO A 47 -0.35 1.81 7.97
CA PRO A 47 -1.13 2.18 6.79
C PRO A 47 -1.25 1.07 5.75
N VAL A 48 -0.20 0.27 5.53
CA VAL A 48 -0.24 -0.84 4.57
C VAL A 48 -1.23 -1.91 5.03
N VAL A 49 -1.14 -2.30 6.30
CA VAL A 49 -2.08 -3.27 6.91
C VAL A 49 -3.50 -2.70 6.91
N GLY A 50 -3.67 -1.44 7.33
CA GLY A 50 -4.97 -0.77 7.35
C GLY A 50 -5.60 -0.63 5.97
N ALA A 51 -4.81 -0.34 4.93
CA ALA A 51 -5.30 -0.25 3.56
C ALA A 51 -5.75 -1.63 3.04
N ALA A 52 -4.98 -2.69 3.27
CA ALA A 52 -5.37 -4.05 2.91
C ALA A 52 -6.67 -4.48 3.61
N LEU A 53 -6.76 -4.26 4.93
CA LEU A 53 -7.96 -4.58 5.71
C LEU A 53 -9.16 -3.73 5.27
N GLY A 54 -8.96 -2.44 5.01
CA GLY A 54 -10.00 -1.53 4.53
C GLY A 54 -10.54 -1.95 3.17
N ALA A 55 -9.65 -2.24 2.21
CA ALA A 55 -10.03 -2.70 0.88
C ALA A 55 -10.78 -4.03 0.93
N PHE A 56 -10.29 -4.99 1.72
CA PHE A 56 -10.98 -6.26 1.93
C PHE A 56 -12.37 -6.07 2.54
N SER A 57 -12.46 -5.25 3.60
CA SER A 57 -13.72 -4.96 4.29
C SER A 57 -14.71 -4.29 3.35
N TYR A 58 -14.28 -3.32 2.56
CA TYR A 58 -15.14 -2.66 1.57
C TYR A 58 -15.68 -3.66 0.55
N ARG A 59 -14.82 -4.49 -0.07
CA ARG A 59 -15.26 -5.48 -1.07
C ARG A 59 -16.25 -6.49 -0.47
N LYS A 60 -16.06 -6.90 0.78
CA LYS A 60 -16.90 -7.94 1.42
C LYS A 60 -18.21 -7.41 2.00
N LEU A 61 -18.17 -6.24 2.65
CA LEU A 61 -19.30 -5.70 3.42
C LEU A 61 -20.15 -4.75 2.58
N ILE A 62 -19.57 -4.00 1.65
CA ILE A 62 -20.28 -3.02 0.83
C ILE A 62 -20.35 -3.48 -0.62
N GLY A 63 -19.20 -3.68 -1.27
CA GLY A 63 -19.12 -3.95 -2.71
C GLY A 63 -19.99 -5.13 -3.16
N ARG A 64 -20.05 -6.22 -2.36
CA ARG A 64 -20.85 -7.41 -2.67
C ARG A 64 -22.37 -7.22 -2.52
N HIS A 65 -22.82 -6.15 -1.86
CA HIS A 65 -24.23 -5.86 -1.62
C HIS A 65 -24.74 -4.66 -2.42
N LEU A 66 -23.92 -4.11 -3.31
CA LEU A 66 -24.35 -3.08 -4.26
C LEU A 66 -24.97 -3.75 -5.50
N PRO A 67 -26.02 -3.15 -6.09
CA PRO A 67 -26.56 -3.61 -7.37
C PRO A 67 -25.46 -3.52 -8.44
N CYS A 68 -25.22 -4.63 -9.13
CA CYS A 68 -24.20 -4.70 -10.17
C CYS A 68 -24.76 -4.08 -11.45
N ASP A 69 -24.50 -2.79 -11.68
CA ASP A 69 -24.85 -2.11 -12.93
C ASP A 69 -23.66 -1.92 -13.89
N THR A 70 -22.49 -2.52 -13.60
CA THR A 70 -21.37 -2.88 -14.51
C THR A 70 -20.05 -2.90 -13.73
N CYS A 71 -19.23 -3.96 -13.91
CA CYS A 71 -17.77 -3.88 -13.95
C CYS A 71 -17.23 -5.24 -14.41
N VAL A 72 -16.82 -5.30 -15.68
CA VAL A 72 -15.97 -6.35 -16.23
C VAL A 72 -14.63 -6.29 -15.51
N GLU A 73 -14.15 -7.40 -14.98
CA GLU A 73 -12.78 -7.52 -14.51
C GLU A 73 -11.88 -7.64 -15.76
N GLU A 74 -11.14 -6.58 -16.11
CA GLU A 74 -10.06 -6.73 -17.07
C GLU A 74 -8.89 -7.49 -16.43
N GLU A 75 -8.58 -8.60 -17.09
CA GLU A 75 -7.63 -9.65 -16.80
C GLU A 75 -6.20 -9.13 -16.59
N GLN A 76 -5.52 -9.57 -15.53
CA GLN A 76 -4.06 -9.51 -15.44
C GLN A 76 -3.51 -10.94 -15.41
N GLN A 77 -3.59 -11.61 -16.56
CA GLN A 77 -2.87 -12.85 -16.83
C GLN A 77 -1.47 -12.48 -17.37
N SER A 78 -0.43 -12.76 -16.59
CA SER A 78 0.99 -12.51 -16.92
C SER A 78 1.45 -13.25 -18.19
N PRO A 79 2.37 -12.71 -19.01
CA PRO A 79 2.79 -13.34 -20.26
C PRO A 79 3.75 -14.50 -19.98
N SER A 80 3.24 -15.73 -19.94
CA SER A 80 4.03 -16.94 -19.78
C SER A 80 3.70 -17.95 -20.87
N SER A 81 4.44 -17.85 -21.97
CA SER A 81 4.89 -18.94 -22.85
C SER A 81 3.92 -20.09 -23.19
N SER A 82 3.40 -20.11 -24.41
CA SER A 82 3.14 -21.37 -25.12
C SER A 82 3.36 -21.24 -26.63
N THR A 83 4.53 -21.72 -27.05
CA THR A 83 4.85 -22.48 -28.26
C THR A 83 3.91 -22.35 -29.47
N THR A 84 4.39 -21.64 -30.50
CA THR A 84 3.93 -21.77 -31.89
C THR A 84 4.17 -23.19 -32.40
N GLN A 85 3.11 -23.97 -32.60
CA GLN A 85 3.04 -25.00 -33.65
C GLN A 85 1.60 -25.18 -34.09
N HIS A 86 1.30 -24.77 -35.33
CA HIS A 86 0.34 -25.51 -36.14
C HIS A 86 0.82 -25.57 -37.58
N LYS A 87 1.34 -26.77 -37.88
CA LYS A 87 1.59 -27.31 -39.20
C LYS A 87 0.25 -27.58 -39.88
N ALA A 88 0.02 -26.96 -41.03
CA ALA A 88 -0.82 -27.50 -42.11
C ALA A 88 -0.53 -26.68 -43.38
N SER A 89 0.43 -27.17 -44.17
CA SER A 89 0.57 -26.81 -45.57
C SER A 89 -0.36 -27.73 -46.38
N LEU A 90 -0.87 -27.18 -47.48
CA LEU A 90 -1.73 -27.78 -48.50
C LEU A 90 -1.19 -29.10 -49.05
#